data_AF-A0A973JWA0-F1
#
_entry.id   AF-A0A973JWA0-F1
#
_cell.length_a   1.000
_cell.length_b   1.000
_cell.length_c   1.000
_cell.angle_alpha   90.00
_cell.angle_beta   90.00
_cell.angle_gamma   90.00
#
_symmetry.space_group_name_H-M   'P 1'
#
loop_
_entity.id
_entity.type
_entity.pdbx_description
1 polymer ?
#
loop_
_entity_poly.entity_id
_entity_poly.type
_entity_poly.pdbx_seq_one_letter_code
_entity_poly.pdbx_strand_id
1 'polypeptide(L)'
;MSTLLSQLNLTSLPAQLPALLETARQQQLSYEAFLELALRSELAERQSRAQERRLRGARLPFAARLDSFDFRFQPSVSERVLRELAGLSFLKTATNVVFLGPPGVGKTHLACSLATAALEAGHSALFVTLRELSQQLAQPGPRGGLAVVRRYSQPTVLVLDEIGYTRMSGEQAHALFELISARYARRPTLVTSNLTFAEWGGLLGDEVLASALLDRLLHHAEVLAINGQSYRMRQRLPADQTHAPAPPRGTQSRAPRKVATEEAHVG
;
A
#
# COMPACT_ATOMS: atom_id res chain seq x y z
N MET A 1 27.50 -13.37 35.43
CA MET A 1 27.37 -13.32 33.96
C MET A 1 26.07 -12.67 33.51
N SER A 2 24.91 -13.03 34.07
CA SER A 2 23.60 -12.41 33.75
C SER A 2 23.59 -10.87 33.87
N THR A 3 24.24 -10.31 34.90
CA THR A 3 24.34 -8.86 35.11
C THR A 3 25.11 -8.15 33.99
N LEU A 4 26.23 -8.74 33.51
CA LEU A 4 27.03 -8.21 32.41
C LEU A 4 26.27 -8.26 31.08
N LEU A 5 25.57 -9.37 30.82
CA LEU A 5 24.73 -9.53 29.63
C LEU A 5 23.62 -8.45 29.58
N SER A 6 22.99 -8.18 30.73
CA SER A 6 22.00 -7.11 30.86
C SER A 6 22.58 -5.72 30.60
N GLN A 7 23.75 -5.40 31.17
CA GLN A 7 24.44 -4.11 30.94
C GLN A 7 24.83 -3.89 29.48
N LEU A 8 25.12 -4.96 28.73
CA LEU A 8 25.38 -4.93 27.30
C LEU A 8 24.10 -4.98 26.43
N ASN A 9 22.92 -4.90 27.05
CA ASN A 9 21.60 -5.04 26.43
C ASN A 9 21.38 -6.38 25.70
N LEU A 10 22.14 -7.42 26.04
CA LEU A 10 21.96 -8.78 25.51
C LEU A 10 20.78 -9.42 26.25
N THR A 11 19.58 -9.16 25.74
CA THR A 11 18.33 -9.36 26.50
C THR A 11 17.76 -10.77 26.36
N SER A 12 18.09 -11.46 25.27
CA SER A 12 17.62 -12.83 25.00
C SER A 12 18.66 -13.89 25.36
N LEU A 13 19.94 -13.54 25.27
CA LEU A 13 21.06 -14.43 25.56
C LEU A 13 20.99 -15.07 26.96
N PRO A 14 20.62 -14.38 28.05
CA PRO A 14 20.53 -14.99 29.37
C PRO A 14 19.60 -16.20 29.44
N ALA A 15 18.49 -16.17 28.70
CA ALA A 15 17.51 -17.26 28.66
C ALA A 15 17.95 -18.42 27.75
N GLN A 16 18.66 -18.10 26.64
CA GLN A 16 19.09 -19.09 25.64
C GLN A 16 20.43 -19.75 25.98
N LEU A 17 21.25 -19.10 26.81
CA LEU A 17 22.60 -19.52 27.14
C LEU A 17 22.72 -20.97 27.62
N PRO A 18 21.84 -21.51 28.51
CA PRO A 18 21.94 -22.90 28.92
C PRO A 18 21.86 -23.88 27.73
N ALA A 19 20.92 -23.65 26.81
CA ALA A 19 20.77 -24.49 25.62
C ALA A 19 21.95 -24.36 24.65
N LEU A 20 22.49 -23.14 24.51
CA LEU A 20 23.68 -22.89 23.69
C LEU A 20 24.94 -23.55 24.26
N LEU A 21 25.09 -23.57 25.58
CA LEU A 21 26.20 -24.25 26.27
C LEU A 21 26.11 -25.76 26.06
N GLU A 22 24.92 -26.36 26.20
CA GLU A 22 24.73 -27.79 25.90
C GLU A 22 25.07 -28.13 24.45
N THR A 23 24.61 -27.30 23.50
CA THR A 23 24.95 -27.46 22.08
C THR A 23 26.45 -27.40 21.86
N ALA A 24 27.13 -26.43 22.48
CA ALA A 24 28.58 -26.29 22.36
C ALA A 24 29.35 -27.47 22.94
N ARG A 25 28.86 -28.06 24.05
CA ARG A 25 29.45 -29.27 24.65
C ARG A 25 29.27 -30.48 23.75
N GLN A 26 28.07 -30.70 23.21
CA GLN A 26 27.76 -31.82 22.34
C GLN A 26 28.55 -31.77 21.03
N GLN A 27 28.67 -30.58 20.44
CA GLN A 27 29.35 -30.38 19.16
C GLN A 27 30.85 -30.07 19.31
N GLN A 28 31.38 -30.03 20.53
CA GLN A 28 32.78 -29.69 20.85
C GLN A 28 33.23 -28.39 20.16
N LEU A 29 32.39 -27.35 20.22
CA LEU A 29 32.69 -26.07 19.58
C LEU A 29 33.93 -25.41 20.20
N SER A 30 34.76 -24.78 19.37
CA SER A 30 35.82 -23.90 19.86
C SER A 30 35.23 -22.70 20.60
N TYR A 31 36.04 -22.01 21.42
CA TYR A 31 35.60 -20.80 22.13
C TYR A 31 35.10 -19.72 21.17
N GLU A 32 35.78 -19.56 20.03
CA GLU A 32 35.38 -18.63 18.97
C GLU A 32 34.03 -19.02 18.36
N ALA A 33 33.86 -20.29 17.99
CA ALA A 33 32.62 -20.79 17.41
C ALA A 33 31.42 -20.67 18.38
N PHE A 34 31.64 -20.92 19.67
CA PHE A 34 30.61 -20.71 20.69
C PHE A 34 30.24 -19.23 20.84
N LEU A 35 31.23 -18.33 20.89
CA LEU A 35 30.98 -16.89 21.00
C LEU A 35 30.20 -16.38 19.79
N GLU A 36 30.59 -16.79 18.59
CA GLU A 36 29.89 -16.44 17.35
C GLU A 36 28.44 -16.96 17.37
N LEU A 37 28.22 -18.22 17.76
CA LEU A 37 26.88 -18.80 17.87
C LEU A 37 26.00 -18.00 18.85
N ALA A 38 26.53 -17.67 20.02
CA ALA A 38 25.80 -16.93 21.04
C ALA A 38 25.42 -15.51 20.58
N LEU A 39 26.36 -14.80 19.93
CA LEU A 39 26.12 -13.46 19.38
C LEU A 39 25.13 -13.50 18.20
N ARG A 40 25.22 -14.51 17.32
CA ARG A 40 24.26 -14.72 16.21
C ARG A 40 22.84 -14.97 16.76
N SER A 41 22.71 -15.76 17.82
CA SER A 41 21.41 -16.05 18.45
C SER A 41 20.75 -14.79 19.01
N GLU A 42 21.51 -13.97 19.74
CA GLU A 42 21.02 -12.67 20.25
C GLU A 42 20.66 -11.71 19.11
N LEU A 43 21.48 -11.65 18.05
CA LEU A 43 21.21 -10.80 16.89
C LEU A 43 19.91 -11.21 16.19
N ALA A 44 19.71 -12.51 15.96
CA ALA A 44 18.49 -13.04 15.35
C ALA A 44 17.25 -12.69 16.17
N GLU A 45 17.32 -12.83 17.49
CA GLU A 45 16.21 -12.51 18.39
C GLU A 45 15.92 -11.00 18.46
N ARG A 46 16.96 -10.16 18.39
CA ARG A 46 16.79 -8.70 18.26
C ARG A 46 16.11 -8.32 16.94
N GLN A 47 16.50 -8.95 15.84
CA GLN A 47 15.90 -8.73 14.52
C GLN A 47 14.43 -9.17 14.50
N SER A 48 14.13 -10.35 15.04
CA SER A 48 12.77 -10.89 15.20
C SER A 48 11.88 -9.93 15.99
N ARG A 49 12.33 -9.51 17.19
CA ARG A 49 11.59 -8.54 18.01
C ARG A 49 11.42 -7.18 17.31
N ALA A 50 12.42 -6.71 16.57
CA ALA A 50 12.30 -5.48 15.81
C ALA A 50 11.26 -5.60 14.69
N GLN A 51 11.26 -6.71 13.95
CA GLN A 51 10.29 -7.00 12.90
C GLN A 51 8.87 -7.08 13.47
N GLU A 52 8.68 -7.82 14.56
CA GLU A 52 7.37 -7.97 15.22
C GLU A 52 6.83 -6.62 15.70
N ARG A 53 7.69 -5.78 16.31
CA ARG A 53 7.30 -4.41 16.70
C ARG A 53 6.87 -3.57 15.50
N ARG A 54 7.57 -3.66 14.36
CA ARG A 54 7.18 -2.95 13.13
C ARG A 54 5.85 -3.45 12.59
N LEU A 55 5.64 -4.77 12.53
CA LEU A 55 4.39 -5.39 12.09
C LEU A 55 3.21 -4.96 12.96
N ARG A 56 3.34 -5.06 14.29
CA ARG A 56 2.30 -4.60 15.23
C ARG A 56 2.06 -3.09 15.12
N GLY A 57 3.12 -2.32 14.95
CA GLY A 57 3.05 -0.87 14.78
C GLY A 57 2.40 -0.44 13.47
N ALA A 58 2.45 -1.27 12.43
CA ALA A 58 1.97 -0.92 11.09
C ALA A 58 0.46 -0.84 10.96
N ARG A 59 -0.30 -1.56 11.80
CA ARG A 59 -1.77 -1.54 11.80
C ARG A 59 -2.38 -1.82 10.43
N LEU A 60 -1.72 -2.64 9.61
CA LEU A 60 -2.27 -3.05 8.32
C LEU A 60 -3.57 -3.84 8.55
N PRO A 61 -4.64 -3.56 7.79
CA PRO A 61 -5.91 -4.27 7.95
C PRO A 61 -5.80 -5.74 7.55
N PHE A 62 -4.87 -6.06 6.65
CA PHE A 62 -4.54 -7.42 6.23
C PHE A 62 -3.11 -7.43 5.65
N ALA A 63 -2.46 -8.61 5.70
CA ALA A 63 -1.17 -8.82 5.07
C ALA A 63 -1.36 -9.06 3.56
N ALA A 64 -1.30 -7.98 2.79
CA ALA A 64 -1.35 -8.05 1.33
C ALA A 64 0.05 -8.26 0.74
N ARG A 65 0.14 -9.01 -0.36
CA ARG A 65 1.36 -9.14 -1.17
C ARG A 65 1.02 -8.91 -2.63
N LEU A 66 1.94 -8.28 -3.37
CA LEU A 66 1.72 -7.97 -4.77
C LEU A 66 1.48 -9.24 -5.60
N ASP A 67 2.12 -10.36 -5.26
CA ASP A 67 1.97 -11.65 -5.98
C ASP A 67 0.55 -12.24 -5.89
N SER A 68 -0.25 -11.81 -4.92
CA SER A 68 -1.66 -12.19 -4.80
C SER A 68 -2.62 -11.29 -5.61
N PHE A 69 -2.10 -10.25 -6.25
CA PHE A 69 -2.90 -9.34 -7.08
C PHE A 69 -3.08 -9.89 -8.50
N ASP A 70 -4.32 -10.04 -8.95
CA ASP A 70 -4.65 -10.58 -10.28
C ASP A 70 -4.62 -9.47 -11.35
N PHE A 71 -3.45 -9.21 -11.92
CA PHE A 71 -3.27 -8.19 -12.97
C PHE A 71 -4.15 -8.41 -14.21
N ARG A 72 -4.54 -9.66 -14.49
CA ARG A 72 -5.45 -9.98 -15.60
C ARG A 72 -6.86 -9.44 -15.37
N PHE A 73 -7.30 -9.40 -14.10
CA PHE A 73 -8.59 -8.83 -13.73
C PHE A 73 -8.55 -7.30 -13.67
N GLN A 74 -7.36 -6.72 -13.50
CA GLN A 74 -7.18 -5.27 -13.46
C GLN A 74 -6.13 -4.80 -14.48
N PRO A 75 -6.46 -4.86 -15.79
CA PRO A 75 -5.49 -4.55 -16.85
C PRO A 75 -5.18 -3.06 -16.99
N SER A 76 -5.96 -2.18 -16.35
CA SER A 76 -5.72 -0.73 -16.37
C SER A 76 -4.45 -0.31 -15.63
N VAL A 77 -3.88 -1.20 -14.81
CA VAL A 77 -2.69 -0.89 -14.01
C VAL A 77 -1.46 -1.53 -14.61
N SER A 78 -0.40 -0.75 -14.74
CA SER A 78 0.89 -1.27 -15.20
C SER A 78 1.53 -2.17 -14.15
N GLU A 79 1.55 -3.48 -14.43
CA GLU A 79 2.27 -4.46 -13.59
C GLU A 79 3.74 -4.10 -13.44
N ARG A 80 4.38 -3.61 -14.52
CA ARG A 80 5.77 -3.19 -14.52
C ARG A 80 6.05 -2.12 -13.46
N VAL A 81 5.23 -1.07 -13.44
CA VAL A 81 5.36 0.04 -12.47
C VAL A 81 5.13 -0.46 -11.05
N LEU A 82 4.09 -1.28 -10.84
CA LEU A 82 3.82 -1.82 -9.50
C LEU A 82 4.94 -2.73 -8.97
N ARG A 83 5.57 -3.55 -9.84
CA ARG A 83 6.72 -4.37 -9.46
C ARG A 83 7.95 -3.52 -9.15
N GLU A 84 8.17 -2.43 -9.89
CA GLU A 84 9.23 -1.46 -9.59
C GLU A 84 9.01 -0.79 -8.22
N LEU A 85 7.78 -0.36 -7.93
CA LEU A 85 7.40 0.18 -6.62
C LEU A 85 7.54 -0.86 -5.50
N ALA A 86 7.19 -2.13 -5.75
CA ALA A 86 7.40 -3.21 -4.78
C ALA A 86 8.89 -3.50 -4.52
N GLY A 87 9.76 -3.15 -5.47
CA GLY A 87 11.22 -3.08 -5.27
C GLY A 87 11.68 -1.90 -4.40
N LEU A 88 10.75 -1.13 -3.82
CA LEU A 88 10.98 -0.03 -2.88
C LEU A 88 11.79 1.14 -3.45
N SER A 89 11.81 1.32 -4.77
CA SER A 89 12.47 2.45 -5.44
C SER A 89 11.99 3.80 -4.89
N PHE A 90 10.68 3.92 -4.65
CA PHE A 90 10.02 5.12 -4.12
C PHE A 90 10.49 5.55 -2.72
N LEU A 91 11.08 4.64 -1.93
CA LEU A 91 11.66 5.00 -0.62
C LEU A 91 12.90 5.89 -0.79
N LYS A 92 13.73 5.63 -1.80
CA LYS A 92 15.00 6.33 -2.02
C LYS A 92 14.79 7.79 -2.43
N THR A 93 13.73 8.04 -3.21
CA THR A 93 13.38 9.35 -3.75
C THR A 93 12.30 10.06 -2.95
N ALA A 94 11.81 9.45 -1.86
CA ALA A 94 10.65 9.90 -1.10
C ALA A 94 9.40 10.17 -1.98
N THR A 95 9.23 9.35 -3.02
CA THR A 95 8.12 9.48 -3.98
C THR A 95 6.83 8.93 -3.37
N ASN A 96 5.81 9.78 -3.30
CA ASN A 96 4.46 9.38 -2.91
C ASN A 96 3.85 8.45 -3.97
N VAL A 97 2.88 7.62 -3.57
CA VAL A 97 2.12 6.80 -4.54
C VAL A 97 0.65 7.05 -4.31
N VAL A 98 -0.06 7.47 -5.35
CA VAL A 98 -1.47 7.83 -5.26
C VAL A 98 -2.29 6.89 -6.12
N PHE A 99 -3.12 6.06 -5.49
CA PHE A 99 -4.06 5.18 -6.15
C PHE A 99 -5.43 5.87 -6.26
N LEU A 100 -5.90 6.06 -7.49
CA LEU A 100 -7.21 6.66 -7.79
C LEU A 100 -8.13 5.65 -8.44
N GLY A 101 -9.44 5.75 -8.22
CA GLY A 101 -10.43 4.93 -8.92
C GLY A 101 -11.63 4.52 -8.09
N PRO A 102 -12.64 3.84 -8.66
CA PRO A 102 -13.87 3.50 -7.97
C PRO A 102 -13.67 2.47 -6.85
N PRO A 103 -14.67 2.25 -5.98
CA PRO A 103 -14.56 1.29 -4.88
C PRO A 103 -14.35 -0.14 -5.38
N GLY A 104 -13.54 -0.92 -4.66
CA GLY A 104 -13.38 -2.36 -4.91
C GLY A 104 -12.43 -2.75 -6.05
N VAL A 105 -11.73 -1.80 -6.68
CA VAL A 105 -10.77 -2.07 -7.78
C VAL A 105 -9.36 -2.50 -7.32
N GLY A 106 -9.09 -2.54 -6.02
CA GLY A 106 -7.82 -3.04 -5.47
C GLY A 106 -6.85 -2.00 -4.90
N LYS A 107 -7.20 -0.71 -4.87
CA LYS A 107 -6.33 0.38 -4.36
C LYS A 107 -5.72 0.11 -2.98
N THR A 108 -6.56 -0.22 -1.99
CA THR A 108 -6.11 -0.54 -0.62
C THR A 108 -5.22 -1.77 -0.57
N HIS A 109 -5.50 -2.79 -1.38
CA HIS A 109 -4.67 -3.99 -1.46
C HIS A 109 -3.27 -3.68 -1.99
N LEU A 110 -3.16 -2.85 -3.03
CA LEU A 110 -1.88 -2.41 -3.57
C LEU A 110 -1.10 -1.56 -2.57
N ALA A 111 -1.75 -0.59 -1.93
CA ALA A 111 -1.12 0.23 -0.90
C ALA A 111 -0.61 -0.63 0.29
N CYS A 112 -1.41 -1.58 0.75
CA CYS A 112 -1.00 -2.54 1.77
C CYS A 112 0.15 -3.43 1.27
N SER A 113 0.15 -3.86 0.02
CA SER A 113 1.22 -4.71 -0.55
C SER A 113 2.56 -4.00 -0.57
N LEU A 114 2.59 -2.71 -0.95
CA LEU A 114 3.81 -1.90 -0.90
C LEU A 114 4.27 -1.66 0.54
N ALA A 115 3.34 -1.42 1.47
CA ALA A 115 3.66 -1.30 2.89
C ALA A 115 4.20 -2.60 3.49
N THR A 116 3.65 -3.76 3.11
CA THR A 116 4.16 -5.08 3.50
C THR A 116 5.59 -5.28 2.98
N ALA A 117 5.86 -4.96 1.71
CA ALA A 117 7.20 -5.07 1.15
C ALA A 117 8.21 -4.18 1.92
N ALA A 118 7.81 -2.97 2.31
CA ALA A 118 8.65 -2.10 3.13
C ALA A 118 8.93 -2.70 4.52
N LEU A 119 7.92 -3.30 5.17
CA LEU A 119 8.07 -3.97 6.47
C LEU A 119 8.99 -5.19 6.38
N GLU A 120 8.86 -6.00 5.33
CA GLU A 120 9.69 -7.17 5.06
C GLU A 120 11.15 -6.76 4.80
N ALA A 121 11.39 -5.61 4.17
CA ALA A 121 12.72 -5.02 4.01
C ALA A 121 13.27 -4.31 5.27
N GLY A 122 12.55 -4.36 6.40
CA GLY A 122 12.99 -3.79 7.68
C GLY A 122 12.69 -2.30 7.89
N HIS A 123 11.92 -1.68 6.99
CA HIS A 123 11.43 -0.31 7.16
C HIS A 123 10.15 -0.27 8.01
N SER A 124 9.86 0.87 8.62
CA SER A 124 8.60 1.07 9.34
C SER A 124 7.50 1.52 8.37
N ALA A 125 6.32 0.91 8.48
CA ALA A 125 5.11 1.38 7.81
C ALA A 125 4.03 1.66 8.85
N LEU A 126 3.03 2.47 8.50
CA LEU A 126 1.83 2.71 9.31
C LEU A 126 0.64 2.95 8.39
N PHE A 127 -0.46 2.25 8.66
CA PHE A 127 -1.74 2.40 7.98
C PHE A 127 -2.73 3.15 8.85
N VAL A 128 -3.50 4.04 8.22
CA VAL A 128 -4.63 4.73 8.84
C VAL A 128 -5.62 5.14 7.75
N THR A 129 -6.92 5.02 8.03
CA THR A 129 -7.95 5.60 7.14
C THR A 129 -8.05 7.10 7.40
N LEU A 130 -8.48 7.88 6.40
CA LEU A 130 -8.69 9.33 6.59
C LEU A 130 -9.69 9.61 7.73
N ARG A 131 -10.72 8.76 7.88
CA ARG A 131 -11.69 8.84 8.97
C ARG A 131 -11.06 8.63 10.34
N GLU A 132 -10.23 7.60 10.51
CA GLU A 132 -9.55 7.35 11.78
C GLU A 132 -8.55 8.46 12.11
N LEU A 133 -7.86 8.98 11.11
CA LEU A 133 -6.94 10.10 11.28
C LEU A 133 -7.70 11.37 11.69
N SER A 134 -8.83 11.70 11.05
CA SER A 134 -9.62 12.90 11.39
C SER A 134 -10.17 12.83 12.83
N GLN A 135 -10.60 11.65 13.28
CA GLN A 135 -11.03 11.43 14.66
C GLN A 135 -9.88 11.63 15.68
N GLN A 136 -8.67 11.18 15.33
CA GLN A 136 -7.49 11.39 16.19
C GLN A 136 -7.06 12.85 16.21
N LEU A 137 -7.14 13.55 15.07
CA LEU A 137 -6.86 14.98 14.96
C LEU A 137 -7.88 15.84 15.71
N ALA A 138 -9.12 15.35 15.89
CA ALA A 138 -10.18 16.04 16.64
C ALA A 138 -10.02 15.98 18.16
N GLN A 139 -9.08 15.19 18.70
CA GLN A 139 -9.00 14.99 20.15
C GLN A 139 -8.56 16.29 20.86
N PRO A 140 -9.35 16.80 21.83
CA PRO A 140 -9.06 18.06 22.50
C PRO A 140 -7.82 17.96 23.38
N GLY A 141 -7.01 19.03 23.39
CA GLY A 141 -5.87 19.20 24.28
C GLY A 141 -4.74 20.02 23.64
N PRO A 142 -3.90 20.69 24.44
CA PRO A 142 -2.91 21.69 23.98
C PRO A 142 -1.82 21.12 23.04
N ARG A 143 -1.77 19.80 22.85
CA ARG A 143 -0.84 19.12 21.94
C ARG A 143 -1.50 18.02 21.10
N GLY A 144 -2.82 17.90 21.10
CA GLY A 144 -3.54 16.76 20.51
C GLY A 144 -3.22 16.56 19.02
N GLY A 145 -3.55 17.55 18.20
CA GLY A 145 -3.25 17.54 16.76
C GLY A 145 -1.75 17.43 16.46
N LEU A 146 -0.90 18.21 17.14
CA LEU A 146 0.55 18.21 16.89
C LEU A 146 1.22 16.87 17.25
N ALA A 147 0.79 16.23 18.35
CA ALA A 147 1.30 14.92 18.74
C ALA A 147 0.90 13.84 17.72
N VAL A 148 -0.33 13.93 17.18
CA VAL A 148 -0.81 13.08 16.08
C VAL A 148 0.03 13.32 14.83
N VAL A 149 0.20 14.56 14.37
CA VAL A 149 1.06 14.92 13.23
C VAL A 149 2.48 14.38 13.41
N ARG A 150 3.08 14.57 14.59
CA ARG A 150 4.41 14.03 14.91
C ARG A 150 4.42 12.50 14.82
N ARG A 151 3.40 11.82 15.37
CA ARG A 151 3.32 10.36 15.32
C ARG A 151 3.23 9.83 13.89
N TYR A 152 2.36 10.40 13.04
CA TYR A 152 2.13 9.93 11.67
C TYR A 152 3.23 10.36 10.68
N SER A 153 4.07 11.33 11.03
CA SER A 153 5.26 11.70 10.24
C SER A 153 6.48 10.79 10.48
N GLN A 154 6.50 9.99 11.56
CA GLN A 154 7.65 9.13 11.90
C GLN A 154 7.85 7.86 11.06
N PRO A 155 6.80 7.12 10.65
CA PRO A 155 6.97 5.91 9.85
C PRO A 155 7.63 6.21 8.50
N THR A 156 8.48 5.29 8.04
CA THR A 156 9.14 5.39 6.73
C THR A 156 8.08 5.48 5.63
N VAL A 157 7.08 4.59 5.67
CA VAL A 157 5.90 4.61 4.80
C VAL A 157 4.67 4.93 5.62
N LEU A 158 3.87 5.90 5.18
CA LEU A 158 2.54 6.15 5.72
C LEU A 158 1.51 5.79 4.64
N VAL A 159 0.50 5.00 4.99
CA VAL A 159 -0.66 4.73 4.14
C VAL A 159 -1.84 5.54 4.67
N LEU A 160 -2.34 6.45 3.84
CA LEU A 160 -3.59 7.19 4.05
C LEU A 160 -4.66 6.60 3.13
N ASP A 161 -5.52 5.77 3.70
CA ASP A 161 -6.53 5.04 2.95
C ASP A 161 -7.89 5.77 2.98
N GLU A 162 -8.73 5.49 1.98
CA GLU A 162 -10.14 5.92 1.93
C GLU A 162 -10.36 7.44 1.90
N ILE A 163 -9.49 8.19 1.19
CA ILE A 163 -9.75 9.61 0.95
C ILE A 163 -10.97 9.74 0.03
N GLY A 164 -12.03 10.35 0.55
CA GLY A 164 -13.26 10.60 -0.19
C GLY A 164 -14.57 10.32 0.55
N TYR A 165 -14.50 9.67 1.72
CA TYR A 165 -15.70 9.28 2.48
C TYR A 165 -15.95 10.09 3.76
N THR A 166 -15.07 11.04 4.09
CA THR A 166 -15.17 11.83 5.32
C THR A 166 -14.80 13.28 5.01
N ARG A 167 -15.71 14.21 5.31
CA ARG A 167 -15.41 15.65 5.29
C ARG A 167 -14.65 16.02 6.55
N MET A 168 -13.72 16.96 6.42
CA MET A 168 -12.87 17.41 7.53
C MET A 168 -13.33 18.78 8.02
N SER A 169 -13.13 19.06 9.31
CA SER A 169 -13.18 20.44 9.82
C SER A 169 -11.93 21.20 9.38
N GLY A 170 -11.97 22.54 9.43
CA GLY A 170 -10.81 23.37 9.07
C GLY A 170 -9.56 23.03 9.89
N GLU A 171 -9.71 22.80 11.19
CA GLU A 171 -8.59 22.38 12.07
C GLU A 171 -7.99 21.02 11.66
N GLN A 172 -8.85 20.05 11.35
CA GLN A 172 -8.40 18.73 10.88
C GLN A 172 -7.70 18.83 9.53
N ALA A 173 -8.23 19.62 8.60
CA ALA A 173 -7.66 19.84 7.28
C ALA A 173 -6.28 20.52 7.40
N HIS A 174 -6.15 21.51 8.28
CA HIS A 174 -4.86 22.17 8.55
C HIS A 174 -3.84 21.19 9.14
N ALA A 175 -4.23 20.37 10.10
CA ALA A 175 -3.32 19.38 10.68
C ALA A 175 -2.94 18.27 9.67
N LEU A 176 -3.84 17.88 8.75
CA LEU A 176 -3.49 17.00 7.64
C LEU A 176 -2.47 17.66 6.71
N PHE A 177 -2.65 18.94 6.40
CA PHE A 177 -1.67 19.71 5.62
C PHE A 177 -0.30 19.76 6.31
N GLU A 178 -0.24 19.97 7.62
CA GLU A 178 1.00 19.93 8.39
C GLU A 178 1.66 18.54 8.32
N LEU A 179 0.86 17.47 8.40
CA LEU A 179 1.36 16.10 8.27
C LEU A 179 1.97 15.84 6.88
N ILE A 180 1.27 16.20 5.81
CA ILE A 180 1.79 16.06 4.43
C ILE A 180 3.05 16.91 4.26
N SER A 181 3.05 18.14 4.77
CA SER A 181 4.20 19.05 4.72
C SER A 181 5.41 18.51 5.49
N ALA A 182 5.21 17.87 6.64
CA ALA A 182 6.28 17.28 7.43
C ALA A 182 6.93 16.07 6.73
N ARG A 183 6.19 15.39 5.86
CA ARG A 183 6.64 14.21 5.10
C ARG A 183 7.17 14.56 3.71
N TYR A 184 6.76 15.70 3.16
CA TYR A 184 7.14 16.18 1.83
C TYR A 184 8.66 16.12 1.59
N ALA A 185 9.05 15.50 0.47
CA ALA A 185 10.44 15.28 0.03
C ALA A 185 11.35 14.59 1.07
N ARG A 186 10.77 13.93 2.10
CA ARG A 186 11.50 13.25 3.17
C ARG A 186 11.10 11.80 3.32
N ARG A 187 9.80 11.51 3.29
CA ARG A 187 9.25 10.17 3.47
C ARG A 187 7.99 9.97 2.63
N PRO A 188 7.87 8.86 1.90
CA PRO A 188 6.74 8.66 1.01
C PRO A 188 5.43 8.41 1.75
N THR A 189 4.36 8.89 1.16
CA THR A 189 2.98 8.65 1.60
C THR A 189 2.24 7.92 0.48
N LEU A 190 1.66 6.77 0.80
CA LEU A 190 0.77 6.04 -0.08
C LEU A 190 -0.65 6.52 0.19
N VAL A 191 -1.37 6.90 -0.85
CA VAL A 191 -2.72 7.43 -0.75
C VAL A 191 -3.66 6.57 -1.58
N THR A 192 -4.85 6.30 -1.05
CA THR A 192 -5.95 5.78 -1.87
C THR A 192 -7.12 6.76 -1.85
N SER A 193 -7.70 7.00 -3.02
CA SER A 193 -8.88 7.87 -3.14
C SER A 193 -9.84 7.36 -4.20
N ASN A 194 -11.13 7.58 -3.94
CA ASN A 194 -12.20 7.45 -4.95
C ASN A 194 -12.61 8.81 -5.55
N LEU A 195 -11.99 9.90 -5.11
CA LEU A 195 -12.20 11.24 -5.64
C LEU A 195 -11.12 11.59 -6.66
N THR A 196 -11.48 12.46 -7.59
CA THR A 196 -10.53 13.23 -8.40
C THR A 196 -9.88 14.32 -7.55
N PHE A 197 -8.73 14.83 -7.98
CA PHE A 197 -8.04 15.90 -7.24
C PHE A 197 -8.85 17.20 -7.13
N ALA A 198 -9.70 17.51 -8.12
CA ALA A 198 -10.58 18.67 -8.09
C ALA A 198 -11.63 18.60 -6.97
N GLU A 199 -11.98 17.42 -6.49
CA GLU A 199 -12.99 17.23 -5.44
C GLU A 199 -12.40 17.35 -4.03
N TRP A 200 -11.07 17.48 -3.88
CA TRP A 200 -10.42 17.55 -2.57
C TRP A 200 -10.72 18.86 -1.82
N GLY A 201 -10.99 19.95 -2.53
CA GLY A 201 -11.42 21.21 -1.91
C GLY A 201 -12.72 21.06 -1.12
N GLY A 202 -13.71 20.38 -1.69
CA GLY A 202 -14.96 20.05 -0.99
C GLY A 202 -14.80 19.07 0.18
N LEU A 203 -13.79 18.20 0.14
CA LEU A 203 -13.45 17.28 1.23
C LEU A 203 -12.78 18.01 2.42
N LEU A 204 -11.89 18.96 2.13
CA LEU A 204 -11.16 19.75 3.13
C LEU A 204 -11.92 20.99 3.60
N GLY A 205 -12.94 21.42 2.85
CA GLY A 205 -13.70 22.65 3.13
C GLY A 205 -12.97 23.94 2.77
N ASP A 206 -11.83 23.85 2.09
CA ASP A 206 -10.96 24.96 1.70
C ASP A 206 -10.18 24.59 0.41
N GLU A 207 -10.54 25.23 -0.70
CA GLU A 207 -9.90 25.03 -2.02
C GLU A 207 -8.43 25.45 -2.03
N VAL A 208 -8.07 26.51 -1.30
CA VAL A 208 -6.70 27.03 -1.26
C VAL A 208 -5.81 26.05 -0.51
N LEU A 209 -6.29 25.56 0.64
CA LEU A 209 -5.58 24.55 1.42
C LEU A 209 -5.45 23.23 0.66
N ALA A 210 -6.51 22.81 -0.05
CA ALA A 210 -6.49 21.61 -0.88
C ALA A 210 -5.44 21.70 -1.99
N SER A 211 -5.40 22.82 -2.71
CA SER A 211 -4.39 23.07 -3.74
C SER A 211 -2.97 23.02 -3.16
N ALA A 212 -2.73 23.67 -2.02
CA ALA A 212 -1.42 23.68 -1.36
C ALA A 212 -0.99 22.29 -0.85
N LEU A 213 -1.95 21.46 -0.39
CA LEU A 213 -1.70 20.09 0.02
C LEU A 213 -1.36 19.21 -1.18
N LEU A 214 -2.16 19.29 -2.25
CA LEU A 214 -1.99 18.52 -3.47
C LEU A 214 -0.67 18.86 -4.17
N ASP A 215 -0.27 20.13 -4.20
CA ASP A 215 1.03 20.57 -4.72
C ASP A 215 2.19 19.78 -4.08
N ARG A 216 2.23 19.73 -2.74
CA ARG A 216 3.25 18.98 -1.99
C ARG A 216 3.11 17.47 -2.18
N LEU A 217 1.88 16.95 -2.20
CA LEU A 217 1.64 15.52 -2.33
C LEU A 217 2.04 15.01 -3.72
N LEU A 218 1.78 15.78 -4.77
CA LEU A 218 1.90 15.36 -6.17
C LEU A 218 3.21 15.77 -6.85
N HIS A 219 3.97 16.73 -6.29
CA HIS A 219 5.24 17.16 -6.87
C HIS A 219 6.24 15.99 -7.05
N HIS A 220 6.28 15.05 -6.10
CA HIS A 220 7.01 13.79 -6.22
C HIS A 220 6.05 12.62 -5.98
N ALA A 221 5.23 12.30 -6.99
CA ALA A 221 4.28 11.21 -6.90
C ALA A 221 4.21 10.34 -8.16
N GLU A 222 4.02 9.04 -7.95
CA GLU A 222 3.51 8.12 -8.96
C GLU A 222 1.99 8.03 -8.81
N VAL A 223 1.23 8.47 -9.83
CA VAL A 223 -0.23 8.46 -9.80
C VAL A 223 -0.76 7.31 -10.64
N LEU A 224 -1.43 6.37 -9.98
CA LEU A 224 -1.96 5.14 -10.57
C LEU A 224 -3.49 5.20 -10.55
N ALA A 225 -4.07 5.51 -11.72
CA ALA A 225 -5.51 5.44 -11.92
C ALA A 225 -5.93 4.00 -12.25
N ILE A 226 -6.80 3.42 -11.42
CA ILE A 226 -7.28 2.05 -11.53
C ILE A 226 -8.74 2.08 -11.96
N ASN A 227 -9.01 1.63 -13.18
CA ASN A 227 -10.34 1.59 -13.77
C ASN A 227 -10.73 0.14 -14.06
N GLY A 228 -11.93 -0.29 -13.67
CA GLY A 228 -12.41 -1.63 -14.00
C GLY A 228 -13.47 -2.13 -13.04
N GLN A 229 -13.77 -3.42 -13.15
CA GLN A 229 -14.77 -4.07 -12.31
C GLN A 229 -14.30 -4.22 -10.86
N SER A 230 -15.26 -4.22 -9.94
CA SER A 230 -15.00 -4.41 -8.51
C SER A 230 -14.73 -5.88 -8.18
N TYR A 231 -13.58 -6.16 -7.55
CA TYR A 231 -13.26 -7.48 -7.00
C TYR A 231 -14.31 -7.96 -6.00
N ARG A 232 -14.89 -7.04 -5.22
CA ARG A 232 -15.93 -7.36 -4.23
C ARG A 232 -17.23 -7.85 -4.88
N MET A 233 -17.52 -7.39 -6.11
CA MET A 233 -18.69 -7.84 -6.86
C MET A 233 -18.42 -9.17 -7.57
N ARG A 234 -17.21 -9.39 -8.09
CA ARG A 234 -16.78 -10.67 -8.67
C ARG A 234 -16.96 -11.84 -7.69
N GLN A 235 -16.64 -11.64 -6.41
CA GLN A 235 -16.81 -12.68 -5.38
C GLN A 235 -18.29 -13.00 -5.04
N ARG A 236 -19.23 -12.15 -5.45
CA ARG A 236 -20.68 -12.34 -5.23
C ARG A 236 -21.39 -12.97 -6.43
N LEU A 237 -20.76 -12.99 -7.59
CA LEU A 237 -21.29 -13.63 -8.78
C LEU A 237 -20.90 -15.13 -8.74
N PRO A 238 -21.85 -16.08 -8.82
CA PRO A 238 -21.52 -17.49 -9.00
C PRO A 238 -20.59 -17.67 -10.20
N ALA A 239 -19.63 -18.58 -10.09
CA ALA A 239 -18.53 -18.78 -11.04
C ALA A 239 -18.93 -19.18 -12.48
N ASP A 240 -20.21 -19.09 -12.85
CA ASP A 240 -20.79 -19.71 -14.05
C ASP A 240 -21.35 -18.73 -15.09
N GLN A 241 -20.93 -17.46 -15.09
CA GLN A 241 -21.36 -16.47 -16.09
C GLN A 241 -20.22 -15.66 -16.72
N THR A 242 -19.00 -16.21 -16.81
CA THR A 242 -17.88 -15.55 -17.54
C THR A 242 -17.65 -16.06 -18.96
N HIS A 243 -18.47 -16.97 -19.48
CA HIS A 243 -18.53 -17.28 -20.91
C HIS A 243 -19.82 -16.71 -21.54
N ALA A 244 -19.80 -15.41 -21.86
CA ALA A 244 -20.65 -14.92 -22.92
C ALA A 244 -20.12 -15.48 -24.26
N PRO A 245 -20.93 -16.17 -25.08
CA PRO A 245 -20.48 -16.63 -26.39
C PRO A 245 -20.17 -15.43 -27.29
N ALA A 246 -19.10 -15.53 -28.06
CA ALA A 246 -18.72 -14.53 -29.07
C ALA A 246 -19.90 -14.22 -30.00
N PRO A 247 -20.06 -12.97 -30.47
CA PRO A 247 -21.15 -12.63 -31.38
C PRO A 247 -21.03 -13.48 -32.66
N PRO A 248 -22.15 -13.96 -33.22
CA PRO A 248 -22.11 -14.75 -34.43
C PRO A 248 -21.50 -13.91 -35.56
N ARG A 249 -20.48 -14.47 -36.23
CA ARG A 249 -19.88 -13.89 -37.43
C ARG A 249 -21.00 -13.66 -38.45
N GLY A 250 -21.13 -12.42 -38.90
CA GLY A 250 -22.17 -11.99 -39.83
C GLY A 250 -22.25 -12.89 -41.06
N THR A 251 -23.46 -13.35 -41.34
CA THR A 251 -23.82 -13.92 -42.63
C THR A 251 -23.65 -12.83 -43.69
N GLN A 252 -22.70 -13.05 -44.60
CA GLN A 252 -22.54 -12.23 -45.80
C GLN A 252 -23.85 -12.25 -46.59
N SER A 253 -24.54 -11.11 -46.63
CA SER A 253 -25.64 -10.91 -47.57
C SER A 253 -25.06 -10.83 -48.98
N ARG A 254 -25.28 -11.92 -49.74
CA ARG A 254 -24.99 -12.01 -51.17
C ARG A 254 -25.86 -10.99 -51.92
N ALA A 255 -25.22 -10.07 -52.64
CA ALA A 255 -25.87 -9.20 -53.61
C ALA A 255 -26.59 -10.04 -54.70
N PRO A 256 -27.76 -9.62 -55.20
CA PRO A 256 -28.46 -10.36 -56.23
C PRO A 256 -27.77 -10.21 -57.59
N ARG A 257 -27.64 -11.35 -58.26
CA ARG A 257 -27.04 -11.56 -59.58
C ARG A 257 -28.00 -11.02 -60.64
N LYS A 258 -27.52 -10.11 -61.52
CA LYS A 258 -28.22 -9.71 -62.74
C LYS A 258 -28.47 -10.96 -63.61
N VAL A 259 -29.72 -11.19 -64.00
CA VAL A 259 -30.09 -12.11 -65.07
C VAL A 259 -30.56 -11.24 -66.24
N ALA A 260 -29.91 -11.45 -67.39
CA ALA A 260 -30.28 -10.88 -68.66
C ALA A 260 -31.44 -11.67 -69.27
N THR A 261 -32.38 -10.95 -69.86
CA THR A 261 -33.30 -11.48 -70.87
C THR A 261 -33.36 -10.46 -72.01
N GLU A 262 -32.71 -10.83 -73.12
CA GLU A 262 -33.18 -10.65 -74.51
C GLU A 262 -34.70 -10.91 -74.58
N GLU A 263 -35.55 -10.21 -75.34
CA GLU A 263 -35.59 -9.91 -76.78
C GLU A 263 -36.72 -8.87 -77.00
N ALA A 264 -36.51 -7.81 -77.78
CA ALA A 264 -37.03 -7.64 -79.15
C ALA A 264 -38.41 -6.97 -79.31
N HIS A 265 -38.38 -5.87 -80.08
CA HIS A 265 -39.29 -5.52 -81.19
C HIS A 265 -40.51 -4.59 -81.00
N VAL A 266 -40.55 -3.64 -81.95
CA VAL A 266 -41.67 -2.86 -82.54
C VAL A 266 -42.10 -1.56 -81.85
N GLY A 267 -42.00 -0.47 -82.61
CA GLY A 267 -42.84 0.74 -82.47
C GLY A 267 -42.09 2.04 -82.55
#